data_AF-A0A1G0ICS3-F1
#
_entry.id   AF-A0A1G0ICS3-F1
#
_cell.length_a   1.000
_cell.length_b   1.000
_cell.length_c   1.000
_cell.angle_alpha   90.00
_cell.angle_beta   90.00
_cell.angle_gamma   90.00
#
_symmetry.space_group_name_H-M   'P 1'
#
loop_
_entity.id
_entity.type
_entity.pdbx_description
1 polymer ?
#
loop_
_entity_poly.entity_id
_entity_poly.type
_entity_poly.pdbx_seq_one_letter_code
_entity_poly.pdbx_strand_id
1 'polypeptide(L)'
;MVAVVEKLLLASSTTVLSTGLNSLANNSLAISSAFDNTIGQTGDGYTLCQIELALAAPGGTLTANKSATGWFLQAPDGTNYEDGGTSTTPARAPDFVIPLAASSSAQRVTIKDIPLPPGLSKVLLKNDGTGQTWNASGNTLILTPYTRELV
;
A
#
# COMPACT_ATOMS: atom_id res chain seq x y z
N MET A 1 -38.11 4.26 12.92
CA MET A 1 -36.86 3.89 12.22
C MET A 1 -35.81 3.65 13.30
N VAL A 2 -35.36 2.40 13.47
CA VAL A 2 -34.25 2.08 14.39
C VAL A 2 -32.96 2.48 13.69
N ALA A 3 -32.13 3.32 14.32
CA ALA A 3 -30.81 3.63 13.80
C ALA A 3 -29.91 2.41 14.03
N VAL A 4 -29.32 1.89 12.95
CA VAL A 4 -28.27 0.88 13.03
C VAL A 4 -26.95 1.61 13.25
N VAL A 5 -26.16 1.17 14.24
CA VAL A 5 -24.85 1.76 14.54
C VAL A 5 -23.76 0.88 13.93
N GLU A 6 -22.83 1.48 13.20
CA GLU A 6 -21.68 0.81 12.61
C GLU A 6 -20.42 1.12 13.44
N LYS A 7 -19.59 0.12 13.71
CA LYS A 7 -18.27 0.27 14.33
C LYS A 7 -17.19 -0.34 13.44
N LEU A 8 -15.94 0.08 13.64
CA LEU A 8 -14.79 -0.49 12.95
C LEU A 8 -14.03 -1.43 13.88
N LEU A 9 -13.85 -2.67 13.46
CA LEU A 9 -12.93 -3.62 14.09
C LEU A 9 -11.60 -3.56 13.36
N LEU A 10 -10.55 -3.09 14.04
CA LEU A 10 -9.20 -2.92 13.47
C LEU A 10 -8.30 -4.08 13.88
N ALA A 11 -7.46 -4.52 12.95
CA ALA A 11 -6.38 -5.46 13.19
C ALA A 11 -5.07 -4.76 13.59
N SER A 12 -4.04 -5.56 13.85
CA SER A 12 -2.67 -5.05 14.01
C SER A 12 -2.10 -4.55 12.68
N SER A 13 -1.40 -3.42 12.73
CA SER A 13 -0.69 -2.87 11.57
C SER A 13 0.51 -3.72 11.18
N THR A 14 0.70 -3.94 9.88
CA THR A 14 1.80 -4.73 9.32
C THR A 14 2.63 -3.88 8.35
N THR A 15 3.95 -3.85 8.52
CA THR A 15 4.84 -3.22 7.53
C THR A 15 5.01 -4.17 6.34
N VAL A 16 4.47 -3.79 5.19
CA VAL A 16 4.50 -4.62 3.97
C VAL A 16 5.68 -4.27 3.06
N LEU A 17 6.14 -3.02 3.09
CA LEU A 17 7.36 -2.59 2.39
C LEU A 17 8.22 -1.71 3.30
N SER A 18 9.52 -1.95 3.29
CA SER A 18 10.51 -1.12 3.98
C SER A 18 11.76 -0.94 3.10
N THR A 19 12.71 -1.87 3.18
CA THR A 19 13.97 -1.82 2.43
C THR A 19 13.77 -1.76 0.92
N GLY A 20 12.73 -2.39 0.38
CA GLY A 20 12.38 -2.30 -1.04
C GLY A 20 12.02 -0.88 -1.51
N LEU A 21 11.66 0.04 -0.59
CA LEU A 21 11.38 1.44 -0.91
C LEU A 21 12.63 2.32 -0.84
N ASN A 22 13.71 1.83 -0.23
CA ASN A 22 14.93 2.60 -0.08
C ASN A 22 15.61 2.78 -1.43
N SER A 23 15.95 4.03 -1.76
CA SER A 23 16.50 4.38 -3.06
C SER A 23 15.59 4.00 -4.24
N LEU A 24 14.28 3.92 -4.03
CA LEU A 24 13.33 3.65 -5.11
C LEU A 24 13.34 4.81 -6.12
N ALA A 25 13.89 4.55 -7.30
CA ALA A 25 14.05 5.56 -8.34
C ALA A 25 12.70 6.06 -8.87
N ASN A 26 12.71 7.24 -9.49
CA ASN A 26 11.53 7.75 -10.18
C ASN A 26 11.02 6.74 -11.23
N ASN A 27 9.71 6.53 -11.28
CA ASN A 27 9.03 5.54 -12.11
C ASN A 27 9.41 4.07 -11.86
N SER A 28 10.12 3.76 -10.77
CA SER A 28 10.48 2.39 -10.39
C SER A 28 9.44 1.75 -9.48
N LEU A 29 9.51 0.41 -9.38
CA LEU A 29 8.56 -0.43 -8.66
C LEU A 29 9.25 -1.18 -7.51
N ALA A 30 8.55 -1.30 -6.39
CA ALA A 30 8.93 -2.11 -5.24
C ALA A 30 7.80 -3.07 -4.89
N ILE A 31 8.12 -4.34 -4.64
CA ILE A 31 7.14 -5.39 -4.35
C ILE A 31 7.40 -6.01 -2.97
N SER A 32 6.33 -6.27 -2.22
CA SER A 32 6.40 -6.90 -0.90
C SER A 32 6.54 -8.42 -0.99
N SER A 33 6.83 -9.05 0.14
CA SER A 33 6.47 -10.45 0.38
C SER A 33 4.95 -10.63 0.37
N ALA A 34 4.52 -11.89 0.34
CA ALA A 34 3.10 -12.21 0.40
C ALA A 34 2.48 -11.78 1.75
N PHE A 35 1.34 -11.11 1.68
CA PHE A 35 0.42 -10.85 2.77
C PHE A 35 -0.76 -11.82 2.66
N ASP A 36 -1.10 -12.47 3.76
CA ASP A 36 -2.15 -13.49 3.81
C ASP A 36 -3.39 -12.96 4.53
N ASN A 37 -4.43 -12.66 3.75
CA ASN A 37 -5.72 -12.22 4.22
C ASN A 37 -6.75 -13.36 4.29
N THR A 38 -6.31 -14.55 4.68
CA THR A 38 -7.19 -15.66 5.04
C THR A 38 -7.54 -15.57 6.52
N ILE A 39 -8.74 -16.02 6.92
CA ILE A 39 -9.14 -16.12 8.34
C ILE A 39 -8.11 -16.97 9.11
N GLY A 40 -7.69 -16.49 10.28
CA GLY A 40 -6.66 -17.10 11.12
C GLY A 40 -5.22 -16.70 10.75
N GLN A 41 -5.02 -15.94 9.68
CA GLN A 41 -3.71 -15.48 9.22
C GLN A 41 -3.51 -13.98 9.53
N THR A 42 -2.44 -13.36 9.04
CA THR A 42 -2.08 -11.97 9.39
C THR A 42 -3.19 -10.96 9.09
N GLY A 43 -3.91 -11.12 7.98
CA GLY A 43 -5.03 -10.27 7.60
C GLY A 43 -6.39 -10.75 8.11
N ASP A 44 -6.49 -11.95 8.68
CA ASP A 44 -7.70 -12.50 9.33
C ASP A 44 -9.05 -12.33 8.56
N GLY A 45 -9.00 -12.20 7.23
CA GLY A 45 -10.19 -12.01 6.41
C GLY A 45 -10.87 -10.64 6.52
N TYR A 46 -10.16 -9.61 7.00
CA TYR A 46 -10.66 -8.23 6.99
C TYR A 46 -10.95 -7.75 5.55
N THR A 47 -11.99 -6.95 5.38
CA THR A 47 -12.50 -6.57 4.05
C THR A 47 -11.92 -5.25 3.54
N LEU A 48 -11.42 -4.41 4.43
CA LEU A 48 -10.84 -3.11 4.13
C LEU A 48 -9.45 -3.00 4.75
N CYS A 49 -8.66 -2.06 4.26
CA CYS A 49 -7.42 -1.67 4.90
C CYS A 49 -7.17 -0.16 4.80
N GLN A 50 -6.33 0.31 5.71
CA GLN A 50 -5.66 1.60 5.60
C GLN A 50 -4.23 1.35 5.13
N ILE A 51 -3.78 2.20 4.21
CA ILE A 51 -2.39 2.19 3.75
C ILE A 51 -1.76 3.50 4.18
N GLU A 52 -0.63 3.40 4.86
CA GLU A 52 0.19 4.53 5.26
C GLU A 52 1.56 4.43 4.60
N LEU A 53 1.93 5.49 3.88
CA LEU A 53 3.29 5.68 3.39
C LEU A 53 3.98 6.72 4.28
N ALA A 54 4.99 6.27 5.01
CA ALA A 54 5.95 7.15 5.64
C ALA A 54 7.17 7.26 4.73
N LEU A 55 7.41 8.47 4.22
CA LEU A 55 8.52 8.79 3.33
C LEU A 55 9.52 9.68 4.09
N ALA A 56 10.76 9.22 4.19
CA ALA A 56 11.84 10.05 4.69
C ALA A 56 12.12 11.19 3.70
N ALA A 57 12.78 12.26 4.16
CA ALA A 57 13.09 13.42 3.31
C ALA A 57 13.80 12.96 2.01
N PRO A 58 13.19 13.19 0.83
CA PRO A 58 13.79 12.81 -0.44
C PRO A 58 15.02 13.68 -0.75
N GLY A 59 15.86 13.25 -1.70
CA GLY A 59 17.07 13.99 -2.08
C GLY A 59 16.81 15.37 -2.70
N GLY A 60 15.57 15.68 -3.07
CA GLY A 60 15.12 16.96 -3.60
C GLY A 60 13.60 17.09 -3.52
N THR A 61 13.07 18.25 -3.91
CA THR A 61 11.62 18.49 -3.91
C THR A 61 10.91 17.57 -4.89
N LEU A 62 9.90 16.83 -4.41
CA LEU A 62 9.05 16.03 -5.28
C LEU A 62 8.27 16.91 -6.26
N THR A 63 8.02 16.39 -7.46
CA THR A 63 7.23 17.05 -8.49
C THR A 63 5.76 17.17 -8.04
N ALA A 64 5.16 18.34 -8.26
CA ALA A 64 3.76 18.60 -7.90
C ALA A 64 2.78 17.71 -8.66
N ASN A 65 1.65 17.41 -8.01
CA ASN A 65 0.55 16.59 -8.56
C ASN A 65 1.00 15.16 -8.95
N LYS A 66 1.85 14.56 -8.12
CA LYS A 66 2.36 13.19 -8.28
C LYS A 66 2.05 12.34 -7.06
N SER A 67 2.19 11.02 -7.21
CA SER A 67 1.74 10.05 -6.23
C SER A 67 2.68 8.86 -6.11
N ALA A 68 2.50 8.08 -5.04
CA ALA A 68 2.85 6.68 -5.02
C ALA A 68 1.62 5.86 -5.39
N THR A 69 1.73 5.04 -6.43
CA THR A 69 0.60 4.27 -6.98
C THR A 69 0.78 2.79 -6.63
N GLY A 70 -0.26 2.10 -6.19
CA GLY A 70 -0.13 0.73 -5.69
C GLY A 70 -1.19 -0.26 -6.16
N TRP A 71 -0.81 -1.53 -6.13
CA TRP A 71 -1.61 -2.68 -6.53
C TRP A 71 -1.45 -3.83 -5.52
N PHE A 72 -2.51 -4.58 -5.30
CA PHE A 72 -2.49 -5.89 -4.68
C PHE A 72 -2.47 -6.97 -5.77
N LEU A 73 -1.30 -7.57 -5.99
CA LEU A 73 -1.17 -8.70 -6.91
C LEU A 73 -1.67 -9.95 -6.19
N GLN A 74 -2.85 -10.44 -6.55
CA GLN A 74 -3.50 -11.57 -5.88
C GLN A 74 -2.96 -12.91 -6.39
N ALA A 75 -2.95 -13.94 -5.55
CA ALA A 75 -2.73 -15.32 -5.95
C ALA A 75 -4.02 -16.13 -5.71
N PRO A 76 -4.98 -16.12 -6.67
CA PRO A 76 -6.28 -16.75 -6.47
C PRO A 76 -6.21 -18.28 -6.30
N ASP A 77 -5.16 -18.93 -6.80
CA ASP A 77 -4.89 -20.36 -6.60
C ASP A 77 -3.93 -20.62 -5.42
N GLY A 78 -3.57 -19.58 -4.66
CA GLY A 78 -2.64 -19.63 -3.54
C GLY A 78 -1.16 -19.77 -3.91
N THR A 79 -0.80 -19.80 -5.20
CA THR A 79 0.60 -20.03 -5.63
C THR A 79 1.06 -19.05 -6.70
N ASN A 80 0.22 -18.75 -7.68
CA ASN A 80 0.53 -17.94 -8.85
C ASN A 80 -0.10 -16.55 -8.72
N TYR A 81 0.75 -15.53 -8.69
CA TYR A 81 0.32 -14.14 -8.55
C TYR A 81 -0.09 -13.54 -9.89
N GLU A 82 -0.99 -12.55 -9.86
CA GLU A 82 -1.28 -11.65 -10.98
C GLU A 82 0.00 -11.07 -11.61
N ASP A 83 -0.08 -10.74 -12.90
CA ASP A 83 1.02 -10.11 -13.62
C ASP A 83 1.41 -8.75 -13.00
N GLY A 84 2.71 -8.55 -12.82
CA GLY A 84 3.28 -7.43 -12.08
C GLY A 84 4.56 -7.82 -11.36
N GLY A 85 5.43 -6.84 -11.12
CA GLY A 85 6.69 -7.09 -10.43
C GLY A 85 7.58 -5.86 -10.40
N THR A 86 8.84 -6.05 -10.03
CA THR A 86 9.83 -4.96 -9.96
C THR A 86 10.15 -4.36 -11.33
N SER A 87 9.87 -5.07 -12.42
CA SER A 87 10.10 -4.63 -13.81
C SER A 87 8.82 -4.41 -14.62
N THR A 88 7.66 -4.81 -14.09
CA THR A 88 6.41 -4.86 -14.85
C THR A 88 5.32 -4.15 -14.07
N THR A 89 4.79 -3.06 -14.64
CA THR A 89 3.58 -2.44 -14.11
C THR A 89 2.37 -3.26 -14.56
N PRO A 90 1.46 -3.66 -13.65
CA PRO A 90 0.25 -4.40 -14.02
C PRO A 90 -0.56 -3.65 -15.08
N ALA A 91 -1.08 -4.38 -16.07
CA ALA A 91 -1.93 -3.83 -17.13
C ALA A 91 -3.39 -3.59 -16.66
N ARG A 92 -3.56 -3.05 -15.44
CA ARG A 92 -4.85 -2.72 -14.83
C ARG A 92 -4.75 -1.44 -14.01
N ALA A 93 -5.91 -0.85 -13.71
CA ALA A 93 -5.98 0.29 -12.81
C ALA A 93 -5.38 -0.05 -11.43
N PRO A 94 -4.75 0.93 -10.76
CA PRO A 94 -4.25 0.74 -9.41
C PRO A 94 -5.37 0.54 -8.41
N ASP A 95 -5.08 -0.24 -7.37
CA ASP A 95 -6.02 -0.46 -6.27
C ASP A 95 -6.04 0.72 -5.30
N PHE A 96 -4.92 1.46 -5.23
CA PHE A 96 -4.83 2.68 -4.42
C PHE A 96 -3.80 3.67 -4.97
N VAL A 97 -4.01 4.94 -4.64
CA VAL A 97 -3.13 6.06 -5.01
C VAL A 97 -2.90 6.93 -3.79
N ILE A 98 -1.63 7.13 -3.42
CA ILE A 98 -1.21 7.95 -2.29
C ILE A 98 -0.68 9.28 -2.86
N PRO A 99 -1.43 10.39 -2.72
CA PRO A 99 -0.97 11.69 -3.20
C PRO A 99 0.24 12.15 -2.37
N LEU A 100 1.27 12.68 -3.03
CA LEU A 100 2.47 13.20 -2.37
C LEU A 100 2.53 14.71 -2.52
N ALA A 101 2.89 15.40 -1.45
CA ALA A 101 3.10 16.84 -1.47
C ALA A 101 4.40 17.16 -2.22
N ALA A 102 4.40 18.26 -2.98
CA ALA A 102 5.58 18.83 -3.62
C ALA A 102 6.52 19.42 -2.56
N SER A 103 7.27 18.56 -1.88
CA SER A 103 8.08 18.89 -0.72
C SER A 103 9.40 18.13 -0.74
N SER A 104 10.42 18.71 -0.14
CA SER A 104 11.71 18.05 0.17
C SER A 104 11.76 17.54 1.62
N SER A 105 10.74 17.80 2.42
CA SER A 105 10.63 17.30 3.80
C SER A 105 10.09 15.88 3.85
N ALA A 106 10.35 15.18 4.96
CA ALA A 106 9.69 13.93 5.28
C ALA A 106 8.17 14.13 5.33
N GLN A 107 7.41 13.14 4.88
CA GLN A 107 5.95 13.19 4.86
C GLN A 107 5.36 11.83 5.21
N ARG A 108 4.21 11.85 5.89
CA ARG A 108 3.43 10.66 6.22
C ARG A 108 2.02 10.87 5.70
N VAL A 109 1.57 9.97 4.83
CA VAL A 109 0.26 10.07 4.18
C VAL A 109 -0.47 8.76 4.39
N THR A 110 -1.70 8.85 4.89
CA THR A 110 -2.58 7.70 5.14
C THR A 110 -3.82 7.82 4.29
N ILE A 111 -4.15 6.75 3.56
CA ILE A 111 -5.40 6.58 2.83
C ILE A 111 -6.17 5.41 3.43
N LYS A 112 -7.51 5.47 3.39
CA LYS A 112 -8.41 4.56 4.10
C LYS A 112 -9.46 3.99 3.14
N ASP A 113 -10.21 3.01 3.63
CA ASP A 113 -11.32 2.35 2.94
C ASP A 113 -10.90 1.70 1.62
N ILE A 114 -9.67 1.18 1.57
CA ILE A 114 -9.17 0.44 0.42
C ILE A 114 -9.67 -1.01 0.55
N PRO A 115 -10.35 -1.56 -0.48
CA PRO A 115 -10.71 -2.98 -0.49
C PRO A 115 -9.46 -3.84 -0.33
N LEU A 116 -9.45 -4.66 0.73
CA LEU A 116 -8.38 -5.62 0.97
C LEU A 116 -8.79 -6.95 0.35
N PRO A 117 -8.05 -7.47 -0.64
CA PRO A 117 -8.46 -8.71 -1.28
C PRO A 117 -8.30 -9.91 -0.32
N PRO A 118 -9.16 -10.93 -0.45
CA PRO A 118 -9.04 -12.14 0.35
C PRO A 118 -7.85 -12.99 -0.11
N GLY A 119 -7.34 -13.84 0.79
CA GLY A 119 -6.27 -14.78 0.48
C GLY A 119 -4.89 -14.13 0.33
N LEU A 120 -4.01 -14.76 -0.46
CA LEU A 120 -2.63 -14.30 -0.64
C LEU A 120 -2.55 -13.16 -1.65
N SER A 121 -1.90 -12.07 -1.26
CA SER A 121 -1.58 -10.97 -2.18
C SER A 121 -0.19 -10.38 -1.92
N LYS A 122 0.44 -9.79 -2.93
CA LYS A 122 1.64 -8.96 -2.77
C LYS A 122 1.29 -7.51 -3.02
N VAL A 123 1.86 -6.61 -2.24
CA VAL A 123 1.72 -5.17 -2.45
C VAL A 123 2.84 -4.71 -3.38
N LEU A 124 2.45 -4.19 -4.54
CA LEU A 124 3.34 -3.53 -5.48
C LEU A 124 3.14 -2.02 -5.35
N LEU A 125 4.22 -1.27 -5.18
CA LEU A 125 4.19 0.19 -5.10
C LEU A 125 5.12 0.78 -6.17
N LYS A 126 4.63 1.80 -6.87
CA LYS A 126 5.38 2.58 -7.84
C LYS A 126 5.64 3.98 -7.31
N ASN A 127 6.87 4.44 -7.42
CA ASN A 127 7.19 5.86 -7.30
C ASN A 127 6.77 6.57 -8.61
N ASP A 128 5.54 7.09 -8.67
CA ASP A 128 4.87 7.40 -9.94
C ASP A 128 5.11 8.85 -10.37
N GLY A 129 6.20 9.06 -11.13
CA GLY A 129 6.51 10.33 -11.76
C GLY A 129 6.88 11.46 -10.80
N THR A 130 7.29 11.17 -9.56
CA THR A 130 7.66 12.19 -8.56
C THR A 130 8.93 12.96 -8.93
N GLY A 131 9.70 12.49 -9.91
CA GLY A 131 10.91 13.14 -10.40
C GLY A 131 12.12 13.01 -9.47
N GLN A 132 11.99 12.29 -8.34
CA GLN A 132 13.05 12.09 -7.37
C GLN A 132 13.17 10.61 -7.00
N THR A 133 14.40 10.20 -6.73
CA THR A 133 14.67 8.94 -6.03
C THR A 133 14.37 9.13 -4.54
N TRP A 134 13.69 8.16 -3.94
CA TRP A 134 13.41 8.20 -2.50
C TRP A 134 14.67 8.01 -1.66
N ASN A 135 14.60 8.39 -0.39
CA ASN A 135 15.76 8.31 0.50
C ASN A 135 16.27 6.85 0.61
N ALA A 136 17.56 6.68 0.86
CA ALA A 136 18.19 5.36 1.02
C ALA A 136 17.80 4.64 2.32
N SER A 137 17.05 5.30 3.21
CA SER A 137 16.55 4.70 4.45
C SER A 137 15.31 5.44 4.96
N GLY A 138 14.60 4.82 5.91
CA GLY A 138 13.51 5.46 6.65
C GLY A 138 12.16 5.52 5.93
N ASN A 139 12.01 4.80 4.81
CA ASN A 139 10.73 4.69 4.11
C ASN A 139 9.99 3.42 4.51
N THR A 140 8.68 3.50 4.74
CA THR A 140 7.83 2.34 5.04
C THR A 140 6.46 2.47 4.43
N LEU A 141 5.92 1.36 3.92
CA LEU A 141 4.50 1.19 3.62
C LEU A 141 3.90 0.26 4.66
N ILE A 142 2.87 0.74 5.35
CA ILE A 142 2.19 0.04 6.44
C ILE A 142 0.75 -0.21 6.02
N LEU A 143 0.30 -1.44 6.20
CA LEU A 143 -1.07 -1.89 5.94
C LEU A 143 -1.74 -2.19 7.27
N THR A 144 -2.90 -1.59 7.51
CA THR A 144 -3.72 -1.86 8.70
C THR A 144 -5.10 -2.38 8.26
N PRO A 145 -5.34 -3.70 8.38
CA PRO A 145 -6.64 -4.29 8.03
C PRO A 145 -7.75 -3.87 9.01
N TYR A 146 -8.98 -3.76 8.52
CA TYR A 146 -10.18 -3.57 9.34
C TYR A 146 -11.46 -4.00 8.62
N THR A 147 -12.54 -4.20 9.37
CA THR A 147 -13.89 -4.39 8.80
C THR A 147 -14.90 -3.53 9.53
N ARG A 148 -16.06 -3.34 8.89
CA ARG A 148 -17.21 -2.64 9.45
C ARG A 148 -18.15 -3.66 10.05
N GLU A 149 -18.50 -3.50 11.32
CA GLU A 149 -19.39 -4.40 12.05
C GLU A 149 -20.65 -3.66 12.47
N LEU A 150 -21.80 -4.30 12.23
CA LEU A 150 -23.09 -3.81 12.71
C LEU A 150 -23.22 -4.16 14.19
N VAL A 151 -23.70 -3.20 14.98
CA VAL A 151 -23.90 -3.34 16.43
C VAL A 151 -25.34 -3.08 16.79
#